data_AF-A0A9P1E7J2-F1
#
_entry.id   AF-A0A9P1E7J2-F1
#
_cell.length_a   1.000
_cell.length_b   1.000
_cell.length_c   1.000
_cell.angle_alpha   90.00
_cell.angle_beta   90.00
_cell.angle_gamma   90.00
#
_symmetry.space_group_name_H-M   'P 1'
#
loop_
_entity.id
_entity.type
_entity.pdbx_description
1 polymer ?
#
loop_
_entity_poly.entity_id
_entity_poly.type
_entity_poly.pdbx_seq_one_letter_code
_entity_poly.pdbx_strand_id
1 'polypeptide(L)'
;MPLISYVYSASKQISAAISPDQNSHAFKEVALIKHPRHGEYALGFITSSLVLQKSSGPEELCCVYLPTNHLYLGDIYLVNSKDIMRPNLSVREAIEIVISGGLSIPKLLNVVDAHSILSPRLGKFAIPRV
;
A
#
# COMPACT_ATOMS: atom_id res chain seq x y z
N MET A 1 7.63 -18.59 26.33
CA MET A 1 7.34 -17.15 26.10
C MET A 1 6.06 -17.01 25.26
N PRO A 2 4.88 -16.80 25.89
CA PRO A 2 3.56 -16.91 25.25
C PRO A 2 3.10 -15.67 24.44
N LEU A 3 3.87 -14.58 24.44
CA LEU A 3 3.55 -13.34 23.68
C LEU A 3 3.68 -13.52 22.16
N ILE A 4 4.64 -14.34 21.72
CA ILE A 4 4.94 -14.54 20.29
C ILE A 4 3.79 -15.28 19.59
N SER A 5 3.18 -16.27 20.25
CA SER A 5 2.05 -17.03 19.69
C SER A 5 0.78 -16.22 19.49
N TYR A 6 0.55 -15.18 20.32
CA TYR A 6 -0.63 -14.33 20.18
C TYR A 6 -0.50 -13.37 18.98
N VAL A 7 0.71 -12.83 18.75
CA VAL A 7 1.04 -12.00 17.57
C VAL A 7 0.89 -12.80 16.28
N TYR A 8 1.39 -14.04 16.23
CA TYR A 8 1.17 -14.92 15.08
C TYR A 8 -0.31 -15.22 14.84
N SER A 9 -1.13 -15.30 15.88
CA SER A 9 -2.56 -15.60 15.76
C SER A 9 -3.37 -14.40 15.25
N ALA A 10 -3.08 -13.19 15.73
CA ALA A 10 -3.69 -11.95 15.23
C ALA A 10 -3.24 -11.64 13.80
N SER A 11 -1.95 -11.80 13.51
CA SER A 11 -1.41 -11.73 12.16
C SER A 11 -2.06 -12.77 11.23
N LYS A 12 -2.29 -14.00 11.70
CA LYS A 12 -2.99 -15.04 10.93
C LYS A 12 -4.46 -14.71 10.68
N GLN A 13 -5.16 -14.06 11.62
CA GLN A 13 -6.55 -13.62 11.41
C GLN A 13 -6.64 -12.48 10.39
N ILE A 14 -5.73 -11.50 10.48
CA ILE A 14 -5.64 -10.42 9.49
C ILE A 14 -5.25 -11.03 8.14
N SER A 15 -4.22 -11.90 8.07
CA SER A 15 -3.81 -12.65 6.87
C SER A 15 -4.91 -13.55 6.29
N ALA A 16 -5.77 -14.15 7.12
CA ALA A 16 -6.90 -14.96 6.67
C ALA A 16 -8.03 -14.11 6.07
N ALA A 17 -8.19 -12.85 6.51
CA ALA A 17 -9.09 -11.89 5.86
C ALA A 17 -8.57 -11.41 4.48
N ILE A 18 -7.28 -11.65 4.20
CA ILE A 18 -6.60 -11.39 2.90
C ILE A 18 -6.39 -12.69 2.11
N SER A 19 -7.00 -13.81 2.52
CA SER A 19 -6.85 -15.12 1.87
C SER A 19 -7.34 -15.07 0.42
N PRO A 20 -6.62 -15.66 -0.56
CA PRO A 20 -6.92 -15.55 -1.99
C PRO A 20 -8.26 -16.15 -2.43
N ASP A 21 -8.90 -16.96 -1.57
CA ASP A 21 -10.17 -17.65 -1.86
C ASP A 21 -11.41 -16.76 -1.71
N GLN A 22 -11.28 -15.54 -1.18
CA GLN A 22 -12.33 -14.53 -1.18
C GLN A 22 -11.89 -13.43 -2.14
N ASN A 23 -12.70 -13.18 -3.16
CA ASN A 23 -12.46 -12.35 -4.35
C ASN A 23 -12.22 -10.83 -4.09
N SER A 24 -11.70 -10.44 -2.92
CA SER A 24 -11.45 -9.06 -2.51
C SER A 24 -10.04 -8.88 -1.92
N HIS A 25 -9.07 -8.55 -2.76
CA HIS A 25 -7.79 -7.99 -2.33
C HIS A 25 -7.99 -6.63 -1.66
N ALA A 26 -8.32 -6.60 -0.36
CA ALA A 26 -8.59 -5.37 0.38
C ALA A 26 -7.35 -4.45 0.50
N PHE A 27 -6.14 -5.05 0.52
CA PHE A 27 -4.86 -4.35 0.47
C PHE A 27 -4.07 -4.85 -0.72
N LYS A 28 -3.80 -3.97 -1.68
CA LYS A 28 -3.16 -4.35 -2.95
C LYS A 28 -1.64 -4.26 -2.83
N GLU A 29 -1.15 -3.20 -2.21
CA GLU A 29 0.28 -2.86 -2.18
C GLU A 29 0.64 -2.08 -0.91
N VAL A 30 1.92 -2.08 -0.55
CA VAL A 30 2.46 -1.21 0.49
C VAL A 30 2.82 0.14 -0.13
N ALA A 31 2.51 1.22 0.55
CA ALA A 31 2.87 2.58 0.16
C ALA A 31 3.72 3.24 1.22
N LEU A 32 4.75 3.95 0.76
CA LEU A 32 5.49 4.91 1.55
C LEU A 32 5.13 6.30 1.02
N ILE A 33 4.58 7.14 1.89
CA ILE A 33 4.13 8.50 1.53
C ILE A 33 4.89 9.53 2.37
N LYS A 34 5.05 10.74 1.83
CA LYS A 34 5.59 11.86 2.60
C LYS A 34 4.55 12.29 3.66
N HIS A 35 4.97 12.35 4.92
CA HIS A 35 4.15 12.85 6.03
C HIS A 35 4.38 14.38 6.18
N PRO A 36 3.50 15.18 6.84
CA PRO A 36 3.43 16.63 6.63
C PRO A 36 4.68 17.41 7.05
N ARG A 37 5.62 16.81 7.78
CA ARG A 37 6.93 17.40 8.02
C ARG A 37 7.96 16.90 7.01
N HIS A 38 8.79 17.84 6.55
CA HIS A 38 9.90 17.51 5.67
C HIS A 38 10.83 16.45 6.28
N GLY A 39 11.07 15.38 5.52
CA GLY A 39 11.89 14.25 5.93
C GLY A 39 11.14 13.16 6.70
N GLU A 40 9.85 13.35 7.01
CA GLU A 40 9.01 12.30 7.58
C GLU A 40 8.34 11.47 6.48
N TYR A 41 8.34 10.15 6.68
CA TYR A 41 7.69 9.20 5.80
C TYR A 41 6.73 8.35 6.62
N ALA A 42 5.57 8.07 6.05
CA ALA A 42 4.60 7.18 6.63
C ALA A 42 4.42 5.94 5.78
N LEU A 43 4.39 4.79 6.46
CA LEU A 43 4.15 3.49 5.85
C LEU A 43 2.66 3.16 5.97
N GLY A 44 2.04 2.83 4.84
CA GLY A 44 0.63 2.51 4.76
C GLY A 44 0.34 1.49 3.66
N PHE A 45 -0.94 1.29 3.39
CA PHE A 45 -1.41 0.31 2.43
C PHE A 45 -2.30 0.94 1.38
N ILE A 46 -2.03 0.64 0.11
CA ILE A 46 -2.90 1.03 -0.99
C ILE A 46 -4.12 0.13 -1.00
N THR A 47 -5.30 0.71 -0.79
CA THR A 47 -6.58 0.00 -0.79
C THR A 47 -7.30 0.15 -2.12
N SER A 48 -7.24 1.34 -2.72
CA SER A 48 -7.89 1.65 -3.99
C SER A 48 -7.19 2.77 -4.75
N SER A 49 -7.56 2.95 -6.02
CA SER A 49 -7.17 4.09 -6.84
C SER A 49 -8.42 4.74 -7.42
N LEU A 50 -8.42 6.06 -7.55
CA LEU A 50 -9.53 6.84 -8.06
C LEU A 50 -9.02 8.00 -8.92
N VAL A 51 -9.91 8.52 -9.78
CA VAL A 51 -9.63 9.72 -10.57
C VAL A 51 -10.45 10.87 -9.99
N LEU A 52 -9.78 11.87 -9.44
CA LEU A 52 -10.40 13.08 -8.94
C LEU A 52 -10.57 14.06 -10.10
N GLN A 53 -11.82 14.41 -10.42
CA GLN A 53 -12.11 15.42 -11.43
C GLN A 53 -12.02 16.81 -10.81
N LYS A 54 -11.03 17.60 -11.25
CA LYS A 54 -10.89 19.02 -10.89
C LYS A 54 -11.13 19.90 -12.11
N SER A 55 -11.46 21.17 -11.89
CA SER A 55 -11.54 22.18 -12.96
C SER A 55 -10.23 22.34 -13.74
N SER A 56 -9.09 22.01 -13.12
CA SER A 56 -7.75 22.00 -13.71
C SER A 56 -7.40 20.73 -14.49
N GLY A 57 -8.28 19.73 -14.53
CA GLY A 57 -8.07 18.44 -15.18
C GLY A 57 -8.25 17.23 -14.24
N PRO A 58 -8.33 16.01 -14.80
CA PRO A 58 -8.40 14.78 -14.02
C PRO A 58 -7.05 14.48 -13.34
N GLU A 59 -7.10 14.05 -12.07
CA GLU A 59 -5.94 13.66 -11.29
C GLU A 59 -6.09 12.23 -10.76
N GLU A 60 -5.11 11.38 -11.03
CA GLU A 60 -5.07 10.01 -10.50
C GLU A 60 -4.53 10.00 -9.07
N LEU A 61 -5.36 9.55 -8.14
CA LEU A 61 -5.03 9.43 -6.73
C LEU A 61 -5.10 7.96 -6.29
N CYS A 62 -4.25 7.57 -5.35
CA CYS A 62 -4.42 6.35 -4.60
C CYS A 62 -4.91 6.64 -3.19
N CYS A 63 -5.81 5.78 -2.71
CA CYS A 63 -6.25 5.71 -1.33
C CYS A 63 -5.23 4.91 -0.53
N VAL A 64 -4.55 5.59 0.39
CA VAL A 64 -3.54 5.02 1.28
C VAL A 64 -4.09 5.00 2.70
N TYR A 65 -4.27 3.81 3.24
CA TYR A 65 -4.64 3.59 4.63
C TYR A 65 -3.39 3.54 5.50
N LEU A 66 -3.30 4.44 6.48
CA LEU A 66 -2.26 4.47 7.50
C LEU A 66 -2.81 3.83 8.77
N PRO A 67 -2.35 2.62 9.15
CA PRO A 67 -2.76 2.03 10.40
C PRO A 67 -2.17 2.84 11.57
N THR A 68 -3.02 3.16 12.55
CA THR A 68 -2.57 3.75 13.81
C THR A 68 -2.71 2.73 14.93
N ASN A 69 -2.17 3.05 16.11
CA ASN A 69 -2.24 2.21 17.30
C ASN A 69 -3.68 1.99 17.79
N HIS A 70 -4.64 2.81 17.33
CA HIS A 70 -6.05 2.59 17.60
C HIS A 70 -6.60 1.60 16.56
N LEU A 71 -6.82 0.36 16.99
CA LEU A 71 -7.22 -0.83 16.21
C LEU A 71 -8.41 -0.65 15.23
N TYR A 72 -9.08 0.51 15.21
CA TYR A 72 -10.23 0.84 14.37
C TYR A 72 -10.19 2.23 13.71
N LEU A 73 -9.18 3.08 13.97
CA LEU A 73 -9.09 4.43 13.40
C LEU A 73 -7.71 4.67 12.80
N GLY A 74 -7.41 3.97 11.70
CA GLY A 74 -6.32 4.41 10.83
C GLY A 74 -6.72 5.67 10.05
N ASP A 75 -5.73 6.44 9.63
CA ASP A 75 -5.94 7.59 8.76
C ASP A 75 -6.09 7.13 7.31
N ILE A 76 -6.84 7.88 6.52
CA ILE A 76 -6.96 7.67 5.07
C ILE A 76 -6.43 8.90 4.35
N TYR A 77 -5.44 8.70 3.49
CA TYR A 77 -4.86 9.72 2.64
C TYR A 77 -5.18 9.44 1.18
N LEU A 78 -5.57 10.49 0.45
CA LEU A 78 -5.62 10.47 -1.01
C LEU A 78 -4.35 11.14 -1.53
N VAL A 79 -3.46 10.36 -2.11
CA VAL A 79 -2.14 10.82 -2.55
C VAL A 79 -2.03 10.63 -4.05
N ASN A 80 -1.40 11.59 -4.75
CA ASN A 80 -1.16 11.46 -6.18
C ASN A 80 -0.33 10.19 -6.46
N SER A 81 -0.75 9.40 -7.45
CA SER A 81 -0.09 8.14 -7.81
C SER A 81 1.42 8.31 -8.07
N LYS A 82 1.85 9.51 -8.50
CA LYS A 82 3.25 9.86 -8.78
C LYS A 82 4.09 10.12 -7.53
N ASP A 83 3.45 10.54 -6.44
CA ASP A 83 4.14 10.88 -5.17
C ASP A 83 4.25 9.69 -4.22
N ILE A 84 3.73 8.53 -4.63
CA ILE A 84 3.75 7.30 -3.84
C ILE A 84 5.01 6.50 -4.14
N MET A 85 5.79 6.27 -3.10
CA MET A 85 6.96 5.40 -3.13
C MET A 85 6.51 3.98 -2.80
N ARG A 86 6.78 3.01 -3.68
CA ARG A 86 6.42 1.60 -3.46
C ARG A 86 7.63 0.85 -2.92
N PRO A 87 7.70 0.57 -1.61
CA PRO A 87 8.81 -0.18 -1.07
C PRO A 87 8.76 -1.64 -1.54
N ASN A 88 9.92 -2.27 -1.67
CA ASN A 88 10.04 -3.71 -1.90
C ASN A 88 9.73 -4.48 -0.61
N LEU A 89 8.51 -4.34 -0.13
CA LEU A 89 7.95 -5.00 1.04
C LEU A 89 6.66 -5.70 0.63
N SER A 90 6.51 -6.94 1.07
CA SER A 90 5.22 -7.62 1.00
C SER A 90 4.22 -6.98 1.97
N VAL A 91 2.93 -7.08 1.66
CA VAL A 91 1.85 -6.64 2.56
C VAL A 91 1.99 -7.30 3.94
N ARG A 92 2.43 -8.57 3.97
CA ARG A 92 2.68 -9.30 5.21
C ARG A 92 3.78 -8.68 6.06
N GLU A 93 4.94 -8.39 5.47
CA GLU A 93 6.05 -7.76 6.20
C GLU A 93 5.64 -6.37 6.71
N ALA A 94 4.91 -5.59 5.91
CA ALA A 94 4.37 -4.32 6.34
C ALA A 94 3.39 -4.45 7.52
N ILE A 95 2.52 -5.47 7.53
CA ILE A 95 1.66 -5.77 8.69
C ILE A 95 2.49 -6.13 9.91
N GLU A 96 3.54 -6.94 9.76
CA GLU A 96 4.46 -7.30 10.86
C GLU A 96 5.17 -6.06 11.44
N ILE A 97 5.58 -5.12 10.58
CA ILE A 97 6.15 -3.82 10.98
C ILE A 97 5.13 -3.02 11.80
N VAL A 98 3.88 -2.93 11.34
CA VAL A 98 2.82 -2.16 12.01
C VAL A 98 2.47 -2.77 13.37
N ILE A 99 2.23 -4.08 13.44
CA ILE A 99 1.87 -4.78 14.68
C ILE A 99 3.01 -4.74 15.70
N SER A 100 4.26 -4.81 15.24
CA SER A 100 5.44 -4.70 16.11
C SER A 100 5.73 -3.27 16.59
N GLY A 101 4.93 -2.27 16.18
CA GLY A 101 5.19 -0.87 16.49
C GLY A 101 6.47 -0.33 15.85
N GLY A 102 6.87 -0.90 14.71
CA GLY A 102 8.07 -0.50 13.96
C GLY A 102 9.34 -1.28 14.30
N LEU A 103 9.31 -2.22 15.27
CA LEU A 103 10.51 -2.99 15.67
C LEU A 103 11.03 -3.91 14.56
N SER A 104 10.15 -4.36 13.65
CA SER A 104 10.51 -5.23 12.53
C SER A 104 10.93 -4.46 11.27
N ILE A 105 11.14 -3.14 11.33
CA ILE A 105 11.55 -2.35 10.16
C ILE A 105 12.94 -2.79 9.68
N PRO A 106 13.13 -3.09 8.38
CA PRO A 106 14.44 -3.49 7.86
C PRO A 106 15.40 -2.30 7.84
N LYS A 107 16.71 -2.57 7.98
CA LYS A 107 17.77 -1.55 7.92
C LYS A 107 17.90 -0.87 6.55
N LEU A 108 17.46 -1.56 5.50
CA LEU A 108 17.49 -1.09 4.12
C LEU A 108 16.11 -1.29 3.52
N LEU A 109 15.54 -0.21 3.01
CA LEU A 109 14.19 -0.18 2.46
C LEU A 109 14.29 0.37 1.04
N ASN A 110 14.35 -0.53 0.06
CA ASN A 110 14.46 -0.17 -1.34
C ASN A 110 13.09 0.22 -1.87
N VAL A 111 13.00 1.39 -2.49
CA VAL A 111 11.81 1.83 -3.21
C VAL A 111 11.96 1.41 -4.66
N VAL A 112 10.97 0.71 -5.19
CA VAL A 112 10.85 0.49 -6.62
C VAL A 112 10.27 1.76 -7.20
N ASP A 113 11.10 2.54 -7.89
CA ASP A 113 10.67 3.78 -8.51
C ASP A 113 9.47 3.52 -9.44
N ALA A 114 8.41 4.31 -9.26
CA ALA A 114 7.21 4.30 -10.10
C ALA A 114 7.51 4.52 -11.60
N HIS A 115 8.71 5.00 -11.93
CA HIS A 115 9.21 5.14 -13.30
C HIS A 115 9.52 3.81 -14.01
N SER A 116 9.58 2.67 -13.32
CA SER A 116 9.83 1.37 -13.95
C SER A 116 8.57 0.61 -14.40
N ILE A 117 7.38 1.04 -13.97
CA ILE A 117 6.10 0.35 -14.32
C ILE A 117 5.43 0.99 -15.54
N LEU A 118 5.75 2.25 -15.87
CA LEU A 118 5.24 2.93 -17.06
C LEU A 118 6.19 2.74 -18.27
N SER A 119 5.99 1.61 -18.96
CA SER A 119 6.32 1.24 -20.36
C SER A 119 7.35 0.09 -20.56
N PRO A 120 7.13 -0.88 -21.49
CA PRO A 120 6.12 -0.93 -22.55
C PRO A 120 5.19 -2.17 -22.45
N ARG A 121 3.91 -1.95 -22.18
CA ARG A 121 2.81 -2.79 -22.70
C ARG A 121 1.98 -2.00 -23.70
N LEU A 122 2.64 -1.33 -24.64
CA LEU A 122 2.02 -0.96 -25.91
C LEU A 122 2.24 -2.13 -26.88
N GLY A 123 1.45 -3.18 -26.70
CA GLY A 123 1.55 -4.40 -27.48
C GLY A 123 0.16 -4.99 -27.72
N LYS A 124 -0.37 -4.72 -28.92
CA LYS A 124 -1.54 -5.34 -29.55
C LYS A 124 -2.92 -4.89 -29.06
N PHE A 125 -3.32 -3.68 -29.44
CA PHE A 125 -4.70 -3.50 -29.91
C PHE A 125 -4.73 -3.81 -31.40
N ALA A 126 -5.14 -5.03 -31.73
CA ALA A 126 -5.55 -5.37 -33.09
C ALA A 126 -6.85 -4.63 -33.37
N ILE A 127 -6.79 -3.69 -34.32
CA ILE A 127 -7.95 -3.03 -34.89
C ILE A 127 -8.62 -4.05 -35.82
N PRO A 128 -9.87 -4.47 -35.61
CA PRO A 128 -10.62 -5.16 -36.65
C PRO A 128 -10.89 -4.14 -37.76
N ARG A 129 -10.34 -4.39 -38.95
CA ARG A 129 -10.78 -3.69 -40.16
C ARG A 129 -12.21 -4.13 -40.47
N VAL A 130 -13.02 -3.13 -40.83
CA VAL A 130 -14.37 -3.22 -41.41
C VAL A 130 -14.43 -4.23 -42.55
#